data_AF-E9I435-F1
#
_entry.id   AF-E9I435-F1
#
_cell.length_a   1.000
_cell.length_b   1.000
_cell.length_c   1.000
_cell.angle_alpha   90.00
_cell.angle_beta   90.00
_cell.angle_gamma   90.00
#
_symmetry.space_group_name_H-M   'P 1'
#
loop_
_entity.id
_entity.type
_entity.pdbx_description
1 polymer ?
#
loop_
_entity_poly.entity_id
_entity_poly.type
_entity_poly.pdbx_seq_one_letter_code
_entity_poly.pdbx_strand_id
1 'polypeptide(L)'
;MAMAEPGTGDASIGFVAGFDAWLRGTTDPERFEKAWQFEGPFGEIEETLRLREGIERFLIEDINNPSASNISQSSIPVMFDRVDLDVKGFNHIPGGVNVLFMDGHVEFVKYPGPFPANRAWASAVDKLNL
;
A
#
# COMPACT_ATOMS: atom_id res chain seq x y z
N MET A 1 20.76 -10.30 18.03
CA MET A 1 19.48 -9.55 18.14
C MET A 1 18.93 -9.47 16.74
N ALA A 2 17.87 -10.23 16.41
CA ALA A 2 17.31 -10.23 15.07
C ALA A 2 16.83 -8.81 14.75
N MET A 3 17.31 -8.24 13.64
CA MET A 3 16.78 -6.96 13.17
C MET A 3 15.28 -7.12 12.98
N ALA A 4 14.48 -6.28 13.65
CA ALA A 4 13.05 -6.23 13.39
C ALA A 4 12.86 -5.95 11.90
N GLU A 5 12.02 -6.75 11.23
CA GLU A 5 11.77 -6.59 9.80
C GLU A 5 11.32 -5.14 9.51
N PRO A 6 11.96 -4.43 8.57
CA PRO A 6 11.59 -3.07 8.23
C PRO A 6 10.10 -3.00 7.87
N GLY A 7 9.36 -2.07 8.48
CA GLY A 7 7.92 -1.91 8.24
C GLY A 7 7.02 -2.80 9.09
N THR A 8 7.52 -3.58 10.06
CA THR A 8 6.69 -4.33 11.04
C THR A 8 6.03 -3.48 12.13
N GLY A 9 5.99 -2.15 11.96
CA GLY A 9 5.20 -1.29 12.83
C GLY A 9 3.77 -1.84 12.90
N ASP A 10 3.26 -1.98 14.12
CA ASP A 10 1.88 -2.38 14.39
C ASP A 10 0.99 -1.61 13.41
N ALA A 11 0.36 -2.31 12.45
CA ALA A 11 -0.60 -1.70 11.55
C ALA A 11 -1.68 -1.15 12.48
N SER A 12 -1.59 0.14 12.76
CA SER A 12 -2.19 0.71 13.96
C SER A 12 -3.67 0.40 13.92
N ILE A 13 -4.25 0.07 15.07
CA ILE A 13 -5.69 -0.23 15.15
C ILE A 13 -6.50 0.90 14.48
N GLY A 14 -6.02 2.15 14.58
CA GLY A 14 -6.58 3.30 13.88
C GLY A 14 -6.52 3.20 12.34
N PHE A 15 -5.39 2.77 11.76
CA PHE A 15 -5.29 2.55 10.31
C PHE A 15 -6.27 1.47 9.83
N VAL A 16 -6.28 0.32 10.50
CA VAL A 16 -7.17 -0.81 10.14
C VAL A 16 -8.64 -0.39 10.25
N ALA A 17 -9.03 0.25 11.36
CA ALA A 17 -10.39 0.71 11.57
C ALA A 17 -10.81 1.79 10.56
N GLY A 18 -9.92 2.76 10.27
CA GLY A 18 -10.17 3.80 9.28
C GLY A 18 -10.31 3.24 7.86
N PHE A 19 -9.45 2.28 7.50
CA PHE A 19 -9.50 1.62 6.20
C PHE A 19 -10.75 0.74 6.05
N ASP A 20 -11.15 -0.01 7.07
CA ASP A 20 -12.38 -0.83 7.04
C ASP A 20 -13.64 0.06 6.93
N ALA A 21 -13.70 1.14 7.71
CA ALA A 21 -14.77 2.12 7.61
C ALA A 21 -14.80 2.81 6.22
N TRP A 22 -13.65 3.00 5.59
CA TRP A 22 -13.59 3.51 4.23
C TRP A 22 -14.09 2.48 3.21
N LEU A 23 -13.61 1.23 3.30
CA LEU A 23 -13.89 0.15 2.36
C LEU A 23 -15.36 -0.29 2.42
N ARG A 24 -15.94 -0.34 3.62
CA ARG A 24 -17.29 -0.91 3.86
C ARG A 24 -18.33 0.14 4.27
N GLY A 25 -17.93 1.36 4.61
CA GLY A 25 -18.80 2.37 5.23
C GLY A 25 -19.59 3.26 4.27
N THR A 26 -19.68 2.93 2.98
CA THR A 26 -20.53 3.69 2.04
C THR A 26 -21.09 2.81 0.92
N THR A 27 -22.23 3.24 0.37
CA THR A 27 -22.84 2.66 -0.84
C THR A 27 -22.62 3.56 -2.07
N ASP A 28 -21.90 4.68 -1.96
CA ASP A 28 -21.63 5.58 -3.08
C ASP A 28 -20.45 5.06 -3.93
N PRO A 29 -20.69 4.57 -5.16
CA PRO A 29 -19.63 4.08 -6.04
C PRO A 29 -18.72 5.20 -6.55
N GLU A 30 -19.17 6.46 -6.59
CA GLU A 30 -18.35 7.58 -7.06
C GLU A 30 -17.26 8.00 -6.07
N ARG A 31 -17.33 7.52 -4.82
CA ARG A 31 -16.33 7.86 -3.79
C ARG A 31 -14.93 7.42 -4.21
N PHE A 32 -14.80 6.31 -4.93
CA PHE A 32 -13.51 5.86 -5.45
C PHE A 32 -12.93 6.84 -6.46
N GLU A 33 -13.72 7.69 -7.12
CA GLU A 33 -13.24 8.63 -8.13
C GLU A 33 -12.86 10.01 -7.58
N LYS A 34 -13.22 10.31 -6.34
CA LYS A 34 -13.02 11.62 -5.69
C LYS A 34 -11.79 11.60 -4.77
N ALA A 35 -11.28 12.79 -4.45
CA ALA A 35 -10.24 12.92 -3.43
C ALA A 35 -10.79 12.45 -2.08
N TRP A 36 -9.92 11.87 -1.24
CA TRP A 36 -10.35 11.38 0.05
C TRP A 36 -10.35 12.52 1.06
N GLN A 37 -11.49 12.75 1.71
CA GLN A 37 -11.62 13.70 2.80
C GLN A 37 -11.85 12.94 4.12
N PHE A 38 -11.15 13.32 5.18
CA PHE A 38 -11.36 12.82 6.53
C PHE A 38 -11.24 13.94 7.56
N GLU A 39 -11.89 13.76 8.71
CA GLU A 39 -11.78 14.69 9.84
C GLU A 39 -10.48 14.42 10.58
N GLY A 40 -9.60 15.42 10.62
CA GLY A 40 -8.36 15.41 11.38
C GLY A 40 -8.63 15.43 12.89
N PRO A 41 -7.61 15.13 13.70
CA PRO A 41 -7.75 15.04 15.16
C PRO A 41 -8.19 16.35 15.83
N PHE A 42 -8.15 17.49 15.14
CA PHE A 42 -8.60 18.78 15.67
C PHE A 42 -9.85 19.34 14.97
N GLY A 43 -10.56 18.53 14.16
CA GLY A 43 -11.85 18.88 13.55
C GLY A 43 -11.74 19.57 12.19
N GLU A 44 -10.53 19.75 11.65
CA GLU A 44 -10.29 20.13 10.26
C GLU A 44 -10.65 18.99 9.29
N ILE A 45 -11.09 19.34 8.09
CA ILE A 45 -11.22 18.37 6.99
C ILE A 45 -9.89 18.34 6.25
N GLU A 46 -9.17 17.22 6.32
CA GLU A 46 -7.96 16.97 5.54
C GLU A 46 -8.33 16.28 4.22
N GLU A 47 -7.71 16.72 3.12
CA GLU A 47 -7.90 16.13 1.79
C GLU A 47 -6.63 15.41 1.32
N THR A 48 -6.77 14.12 1.01
CA THR A 48 -5.74 13.29 0.40
C THR A 48 -6.04 13.08 -1.08
N LEU A 49 -5.09 13.49 -1.92
CA LEU A 49 -5.16 13.34 -3.37
C LEU A 49 -5.00 11.87 -3.79
N ARG A 50 -5.64 11.50 -4.90
CA ARG A 50 -5.46 10.17 -5.51
C ARG A 50 -4.16 10.11 -6.32
N LEU A 51 -3.53 8.94 -6.34
CA LEU A 51 -2.46 8.64 -7.29
C LEU A 51 -3.03 8.64 -8.71
N ARG A 52 -2.36 9.37 -9.59
CA ARG A 52 -2.62 9.47 -11.03
C ARG A 52 -1.26 9.63 -11.71
N GLU A 53 -1.14 9.23 -12.96
CA GLU A 53 0.06 9.47 -13.75
C GLU A 53 0.45 10.95 -13.70
N GLY A 54 1.73 11.22 -13.42
CA GLY A 54 2.30 12.53 -13.23
C GLY A 54 2.14 13.12 -11.82
N ILE A 55 1.29 12.58 -10.92
CA ILE A 55 1.15 13.04 -9.53
C ILE A 55 2.11 12.31 -8.59
N GLU A 56 2.54 11.11 -8.93
CA GLU A 56 3.50 10.31 -8.18
C GLU A 56 4.83 11.01 -7.89
N ARG A 57 5.16 12.06 -8.65
CA ARG A 57 6.35 12.91 -8.40
C ARG A 57 6.38 13.53 -7.00
N PHE A 58 5.22 13.69 -6.35
CA PHE A 58 5.14 14.19 -4.98
C PHE A 58 5.58 13.16 -3.93
N LEU A 59 5.78 11.89 -4.33
CA LEU A 59 6.38 10.85 -3.51
C LEU A 59 7.91 10.83 -3.58
N ILE A 60 8.54 11.75 -4.33
CA ILE A 60 9.99 11.86 -4.48
C ILE A 60 10.54 12.90 -3.49
N GLU A 61 11.71 12.62 -2.90
CA GLU A 61 12.43 13.56 -2.02
C GLU A 61 12.89 14.85 -2.75
N ASP A 62 13.15 14.79 -4.06
CA ASP A 62 13.51 15.95 -4.91
C ASP A 62 12.67 16.03 -6.19
N ILE A 63 11.69 16.94 -6.18
CA ILE A 63 10.77 17.20 -7.29
C ILE A 63 11.42 17.95 -8.47
N ASN A 64 12.58 18.56 -8.28
CA ASN A 64 13.22 19.40 -9.30
C ASN A 64 14.13 18.61 -10.25
N ASN A 65 14.33 17.32 -10.01
CA ASN A 65 15.10 16.44 -10.88
C ASN A 65 14.16 15.63 -11.80
N PRO A 66 13.99 15.99 -13.09
CA PRO A 66 13.05 15.33 -13.98
C PRO A 66 13.36 13.84 -14.17
N SER A 67 14.64 13.46 -14.12
CA SER A 67 15.10 12.08 -14.29
C SER A 67 14.73 11.17 -13.11
N ALA A 68 14.45 11.74 -11.93
CA ALA A 68 14.01 10.97 -10.76
C ALA A 68 12.57 10.44 -10.91
N SER A 69 11.76 11.03 -11.80
CA SER A 69 10.37 10.62 -12.04
C SER A 69 10.26 9.15 -12.47
N ASN A 70 11.14 8.69 -13.37
CA ASN A 70 11.15 7.29 -13.82
C ASN A 70 11.50 6.31 -12.69
N ILE A 71 12.39 6.69 -11.78
CA ILE A 71 12.77 5.85 -10.63
C ILE A 71 11.60 5.74 -9.64
N SER A 72 10.79 6.80 -9.52
CA SER A 72 9.63 6.81 -8.61
C SER A 72 8.52 5.88 -9.07
N GLN A 73 8.28 5.76 -10.38
CA GLN A 73 7.27 4.84 -10.89
C GLN A 73 7.68 3.37 -10.67
N SER A 74 8.98 3.08 -10.70
CA SER A 74 9.53 1.75 -10.39
C SER A 74 9.42 1.35 -8.91
N SER A 75 9.03 2.25 -8.00
CA SER A 75 8.92 1.95 -6.57
C SER A 75 7.48 1.89 -6.05
N ILE A 76 6.48 2.16 -6.90
CA ILE A 76 5.06 2.19 -6.52
C ILE A 76 4.34 0.93 -7.01
N PRO A 77 3.98 -0.01 -6.12
CA PRO A 77 3.17 -1.17 -6.48
C PRO A 77 1.74 -0.77 -6.87
N VAL A 78 1.25 -1.28 -8.00
CA VAL A 78 -0.12 -1.06 -8.50
C VAL A 78 -0.99 -2.31 -8.34
N MET A 79 -0.42 -3.49 -8.58
CA MET A 79 -1.12 -4.76 -8.43
C MET A 79 -0.15 -5.82 -7.94
N PHE A 80 -0.61 -6.73 -7.10
CA PHE A 80 0.23 -7.79 -6.57
C PHE A 80 -0.58 -9.00 -6.11
N ASP A 81 0.09 -10.15 -6.02
CA ASP A 81 -0.48 -11.37 -5.47
C ASP A 81 -0.87 -11.21 -3.98
N ARG A 82 -1.76 -12.09 -3.51
CA ARG A 82 -2.13 -12.14 -2.08
C ARG A 82 -0.89 -12.50 -1.25
N VAL A 83 -0.73 -11.78 -0.13
CA VAL A 83 0.29 -12.02 0.90
C VAL A 83 -0.43 -12.37 2.18
N ASP A 84 -0.04 -13.47 2.81
CA ASP A 84 -0.78 -14.04 3.94
C ASP A 84 0.16 -14.42 5.10
N LEU A 85 -0.42 -14.61 6.28
CA LEU A 85 0.29 -15.13 7.44
C LEU A 85 0.34 -16.67 7.44
N ASP A 86 -0.63 -17.33 6.80
CA ASP A 86 -0.60 -18.77 6.54
C ASP A 86 0.03 -19.05 5.17
N VAL A 87 0.96 -20.02 5.13
CA VAL A 87 1.59 -20.50 3.89
C VAL A 87 0.55 -20.92 2.84
N LYS A 88 -0.63 -21.39 3.27
CA LYS A 88 -1.73 -21.76 2.37
C LYS A 88 -2.35 -20.59 1.61
N GLY A 89 -2.20 -19.36 2.12
CA GLY A 89 -2.73 -18.16 1.49
C GLY A 89 -1.84 -17.59 0.38
N PHE A 90 -0.63 -18.13 0.19
CA PHE A 90 0.26 -17.70 -0.89
C PHE A 90 -0.10 -18.37 -2.22
N ASN A 91 -0.09 -17.57 -3.29
CA ASN A 91 -0.23 -18.06 -4.67
C ASN A 91 1.00 -18.85 -5.14
N HIS A 92 2.17 -18.65 -4.51
CA HIS A 92 3.42 -19.30 -4.87
C HIS A 92 4.25 -19.68 -3.62
N ILE A 93 4.80 -20.90 -3.62
CA ILE A 93 5.68 -21.44 -2.56
C ILE A 93 7.01 -21.88 -3.23
N PRO A 94 8.21 -21.51 -2.71
CA PRO A 94 8.49 -20.75 -1.49
C PRO A 94 7.92 -19.33 -1.52
N GLY A 95 7.40 -18.88 -0.37
CA GLY A 95 6.53 -17.71 -0.24
C GLY A 95 7.10 -16.45 -0.88
N GLY A 96 6.31 -15.82 -1.74
CA GLY A 96 6.63 -14.58 -2.42
C GLY A 96 5.46 -14.12 -3.27
N VAL A 97 5.62 -12.95 -3.88
CA VAL A 97 4.53 -12.18 -4.46
C VAL A 97 5.02 -11.60 -5.77
N ASN A 98 4.28 -11.81 -6.86
CA ASN A 98 4.51 -11.04 -8.07
C ASN A 98 3.92 -9.65 -7.89
N VAL A 99 4.69 -8.61 -8.17
CA VAL A 99 4.32 -7.21 -7.98
C VAL A 99 4.46 -6.49 -9.31
N LEU A 100 3.35 -5.90 -9.79
CA LEU A 100 3.30 -4.96 -10.91
C LEU A 100 3.49 -3.54 -10.37
N PHE A 101 4.44 -2.81 -10.94
CA PHE A 101 4.75 -1.42 -10.59
C PHE A 101 4.15 -0.43 -11.59
N MET A 102 4.15 0.86 -11.23
CA MET A 102 3.52 1.92 -12.01
C MET A 102 4.18 2.17 -13.38
N ASP A 103 5.48 1.88 -13.51
CA ASP A 103 6.20 1.92 -14.80
C ASP A 103 5.91 0.71 -15.72
N GLY A 104 5.09 -0.24 -15.25
CA GLY A 104 4.66 -1.43 -15.97
C GLY A 104 5.56 -2.65 -15.81
N HIS A 105 6.67 -2.58 -15.07
CA HIS A 105 7.50 -3.76 -14.83
C HIS A 105 6.87 -4.68 -13.77
N VAL A 106 7.25 -5.96 -13.81
CA VAL A 106 6.87 -6.95 -12.80
C VAL A 106 8.12 -7.51 -12.14
N GLU A 107 8.12 -7.54 -10.80
CA GLU A 107 9.17 -8.16 -10.00
C GLU A 107 8.57 -9.26 -9.10
N PHE A 108 9.30 -10.36 -8.95
CA PHE A 108 8.99 -11.34 -7.91
C PHE A 108 9.69 -10.97 -6.61
N VAL A 109 8.92 -10.58 -5.60
CA VAL A 109 9.42 -10.21 -4.28
C VAL A 109 9.26 -11.39 -3.33
N LYS A 110 10.38 -11.88 -2.78
CA LYS A 110 10.38 -12.97 -1.79
C LYS A 110 9.84 -12.49 -0.45
N TYR A 111 9.03 -13.32 0.21
CA TYR A 111 8.59 -13.07 1.57
C TYR A 111 9.59 -13.68 2.57
N PRO A 112 9.99 -12.96 3.64
CA PRO A 112 9.69 -11.56 3.93
C PRO A 112 10.57 -10.60 3.10
N GLY A 113 9.99 -9.47 2.68
CA GLY A 113 10.61 -8.45 1.84
C GLY A 113 9.97 -7.05 2.00
N PRO A 114 10.18 -6.12 1.05
CA PRO A 114 9.48 -4.82 1.05
C PRO A 114 7.97 -4.97 0.81
N PHE A 115 7.20 -3.89 1.02
CA PHE A 115 5.78 -3.87 0.66
C PHE A 115 5.63 -4.24 -0.83
N PRO A 116 4.68 -5.12 -1.20
CA PRO A 116 3.64 -5.75 -0.37
C PRO A 116 4.04 -7.07 0.33
N ALA A 117 5.21 -7.65 0.04
CA ALA A 117 5.66 -8.94 0.57
C ALA A 117 6.22 -8.85 2.01
N ASN A 118 5.60 -8.04 2.87
CA ASN A 118 6.03 -7.84 4.26
C ASN A 118 4.95 -8.28 5.26
N ARG A 119 5.37 -8.51 6.51
CA ARG A 119 4.48 -9.01 7.55
C ARG A 119 3.39 -8.02 7.97
N ALA A 120 3.65 -6.71 7.89
CA ALA A 120 2.66 -5.69 8.27
C ALA A 120 1.47 -5.69 7.32
N TRP A 121 1.72 -5.78 6.01
CA TRP A 121 0.67 -5.93 5.02
C TRP A 121 -0.08 -7.25 5.18
N ALA A 122 0.63 -8.37 5.34
CA ALA A 122 -0.01 -9.66 5.59
C ALA A 122 -0.93 -9.62 6.83
N SER A 123 -0.51 -8.92 7.89
CA SER A 123 -1.32 -8.72 9.11
C SER A 123 -2.54 -7.83 8.86
N ALA A 124 -2.41 -6.82 7.98
CA ALA A 124 -3.54 -5.96 7.61
C ALA A 124 -4.57 -6.74 6.78
N VAL A 125 -4.13 -7.54 5.82
CA VAL A 125 -4.98 -8.43 5.00
C VAL A 125 -5.80 -9.37 5.89
N ASP A 126 -5.14 -10.03 6.85
CA ASP A 126 -5.78 -10.91 7.83
C ASP A 126 -6.82 -10.16 8.69
N LYS A 127 -6.43 -9.04 9.32
CA LYS A 127 -7.33 -8.24 10.18
C LYS A 127 -8.54 -7.68 9.43
N LEU A 128 -8.37 -7.31 8.16
CA LEU A 128 -9.42 -6.72 7.33
C LEU A 128 -10.29 -7.78 6.63
N ASN A 129 -9.92 -9.06 6.73
CA ASN A 129 -10.55 -10.17 6.02
C ASN A 129 -10.72 -9.86 4.52
N LEU A 130 -9.63 -9.34 3.93
CA LEU A 130 -9.47 -9.14 2.48
C LEU A 130 -9.08 -10.46 1.82
#